data_AF-A0A939HKL2-F1
#
_entry.id   AF-A0A939HKL2-F1
#
_cell.length_a   1.000
_cell.length_b   1.000
_cell.length_c   1.000
_cell.angle_alpha   90.00
_cell.angle_beta   90.00
_cell.angle_gamma   90.00
#
_symmetry.space_group_name_H-M   'P 1'
#
loop_
_entity.id
_entity.type
_entity.pdbx_description
1 polymer ?
#
loop_
_entity_poly.entity_id
_entity_poly.type
_entity_poly.pdbx_seq_one_letter_code
_entity_poly.pdbx_strand_id
1 'polypeptide(L)'
;MSGILTQAGSPPVFDPQQCASRGHEVQQLAWRMAACADRADTVLAALSRLQLEQWQSPAGRAYRTTIGLQAASLRRARETLEEASALVLRHSRNVVASGRAGF
;
A
#
# COMPACT_ATOMS: atom_id res chain seq x y z
N MET A 1 33.17 -11.99 -43.24
CA MET A 1 31.89 -11.56 -42.63
C MET A 1 31.28 -12.76 -41.94
N SER A 2 31.65 -13.03 -40.70
CA SER A 2 31.09 -14.13 -39.91
C SER A 2 29.87 -13.59 -39.15
N GLY A 3 28.68 -14.06 -39.52
CA GLY A 3 27.44 -13.73 -38.86
C GLY A 3 27.40 -14.33 -37.46
N ILE A 4 27.32 -13.48 -36.45
CA ILE A 4 27.00 -13.87 -35.07
C ILE A 4 25.52 -14.26 -35.09
N LEU A 5 25.24 -15.57 -35.00
CA LEU A 5 23.91 -16.05 -34.67
C LEU A 5 23.64 -15.67 -33.22
N THR A 6 22.84 -14.62 -33.03
CA THR A 6 22.25 -14.28 -31.74
C THR A 6 21.45 -15.48 -31.26
N GLN A 7 21.96 -16.16 -30.24
CA GLN A 7 21.22 -17.19 -29.52
C GLN A 7 19.97 -16.53 -28.93
N ALA A 8 18.82 -16.80 -29.52
CA ALA A 8 17.54 -16.46 -28.92
C ALA A 8 17.49 -17.17 -27.56
N GLY A 9 17.63 -16.41 -26.47
CA GLY A 9 17.50 -16.95 -25.12
C GLY A 9 16.19 -17.71 -25.01
N SER A 10 16.25 -18.94 -24.51
CA SER A 10 15.07 -19.78 -24.30
C SER A 10 13.96 -18.96 -23.64
N PRO A 11 12.70 -19.06 -24.11
CA PRO A 11 11.60 -18.34 -23.48
C PRO A 11 11.56 -18.71 -21.99
N PRO A 12 11.30 -17.74 -21.09
CA PRO A 12 11.20 -18.04 -19.67
C PRO A 12 10.18 -19.16 -19.48
N VAL A 13 10.64 -20.28 -18.89
CA VAL A 13 9.76 -21.42 -18.59
C VAL A 13 8.75 -20.95 -17.55
N PHE A 14 7.47 -21.06 -17.88
CA PHE A 14 6.41 -20.76 -16.93
C PHE A 14 6.45 -21.78 -15.79
N ASP A 15 6.67 -21.29 -14.57
CA ASP A 15 6.59 -22.09 -13.34
C ASP A 15 5.31 -21.67 -12.57
N PRO A 16 4.28 -22.54 -12.56
CA PRO A 16 3.03 -22.26 -11.85
C PRO A 16 3.22 -22.06 -10.34
N GLN A 17 4.19 -22.76 -9.72
CA GLN A 17 4.44 -22.66 -8.28
C GLN A 17 5.09 -21.33 -7.92
N GLN A 18 6.04 -20.86 -8.73
CA GLN A 18 6.63 -19.52 -8.56
C GLN A 18 5.63 -18.40 -8.82
N CYS A 19 4.69 -18.58 -9.75
CA CYS A 19 3.62 -17.59 -9.97
C CYS A 19 2.65 -17.54 -8.79
N ALA A 20 2.29 -18.70 -8.24
CA ALA A 20 1.43 -18.79 -7.06
C ALA A 20 2.11 -18.16 -5.82
N SER A 21 3.39 -18.45 -5.57
CA SER A 21 4.12 -17.89 -4.42
C SER A 21 4.22 -16.37 -4.48
N ARG A 22 4.59 -15.81 -5.64
CA ARG A 22 4.61 -14.35 -5.87
C ARG A 22 3.23 -13.73 -5.69
N GLY A 23 2.17 -14.40 -6.16
CA GLY A 23 0.79 -13.98 -5.93
C GLY A 23 0.44 -13.85 -4.44
N HIS A 24 0.88 -14.81 -3.62
CA HIS A 24 0.69 -14.78 -2.17
C HIS A 24 1.49 -13.66 -1.48
N GLU A 25 2.75 -13.43 -1.86
CA GLU A 25 3.56 -12.33 -1.31
C GLU A 25 2.94 -10.97 -1.60
N VAL A 26 2.44 -10.76 -2.83
CA VAL A 26 1.77 -9.52 -3.24
C VAL A 26 0.45 -9.34 -2.48
N GLN A 27 -0.32 -10.41 -2.26
CA GLN A 27 -1.52 -10.35 -1.40
C GLN A 27 -1.15 -9.99 0.04
N GLN A 28 -0.11 -10.60 0.61
CA GLN A 28 0.33 -10.31 1.96
C GLN A 28 0.76 -8.84 2.12
N LEU A 29 1.39 -8.26 1.11
CA LEU A 29 1.71 -6.84 1.09
C LEU A 29 0.44 -5.98 1.14
N ALA A 30 -0.58 -6.28 0.31
CA ALA A 30 -1.85 -5.56 0.33
C ALA A 30 -2.52 -5.62 1.72
N TRP A 31 -2.51 -6.79 2.36
CA TRP A 31 -3.03 -6.96 3.73
C TRP A 31 -2.28 -6.09 4.75
N ARG A 32 -0.94 -6.05 4.68
CA ARG A 32 -0.14 -5.21 5.58
C ARG A 32 -0.40 -3.73 5.40
N MET A 33 -0.67 -3.30 4.16
CA MET A 33 -1.01 -1.91 3.85
C MET A 33 -2.38 -1.54 4.39
N ALA A 34 -3.39 -2.41 4.23
CA ALA A 34 -4.72 -2.22 4.81
C ALA A 34 -4.65 -2.14 6.35
N ALA A 35 -3.95 -3.07 7.00
CA ALA A 35 -3.75 -3.03 8.46
C ALA A 35 -2.94 -1.80 8.94
N CYS A 36 -2.18 -1.15 8.06
CA CYS A 36 -1.52 0.13 8.36
C CYS A 36 -2.52 1.28 8.31
N ALA A 37 -3.42 1.30 7.31
CA ALA A 37 -4.51 2.26 7.22
C ALA A 37 -5.46 2.18 8.43
N ASP A 38 -5.84 0.98 8.86
CA ASP A 38 -6.70 0.77 10.05
C ASP A 38 -6.05 1.33 11.34
N ARG A 39 -4.73 1.14 11.48
CA ARG A 39 -3.98 1.71 12.60
C ARG A 39 -3.91 3.24 12.53
N ALA A 40 -3.80 3.82 11.32
CA ALA A 40 -3.87 5.26 11.15
C ALA A 40 -5.24 5.82 11.55
N ASP A 41 -6.33 5.12 11.27
CA ASP A 41 -7.68 5.49 11.73
C ASP A 41 -7.79 5.49 13.27
N THR A 42 -7.19 4.49 13.92
CA THR A 42 -7.13 4.44 15.39
C THR A 42 -6.40 5.66 15.97
N VAL A 43 -5.28 6.06 15.35
CA VAL A 43 -4.52 7.24 15.77
C VAL A 43 -5.30 8.53 15.50
N LEU A 44 -5.96 8.67 14.34
CA LEU A 44 -6.81 9.82 14.03
C LEU A 44 -7.96 9.98 15.02
N ALA A 45 -8.61 8.88 15.38
CA ALA A 45 -9.66 8.88 16.40
C ALA A 45 -9.10 9.31 17.77
N ALA A 46 -7.91 8.83 18.16
CA ALA A 46 -7.25 9.27 19.38
C ALA A 46 -6.90 10.76 19.36
N LEU A 47 -6.36 11.28 18.24
CA LEU A 47 -6.06 12.70 18.07
C LEU A 47 -7.31 13.56 18.18
N SER A 48 -8.44 13.13 17.63
CA SER A 48 -9.71 13.85 17.77
C SER A 48 -10.23 13.92 19.21
N ARG A 49 -9.84 12.96 20.08
CA ARG A 49 -10.22 12.94 21.50
C ARG A 49 -9.34 13.82 22.38
N LEU A 50 -8.14 14.18 21.93
CA LEU A 50 -7.22 15.08 22.64
C LEU A 50 -7.69 16.56 22.61
N GLN A 51 -8.99 16.79 22.65
CA GLN A 51 -9.59 18.11 22.53
C GLN A 51 -9.17 19.00 23.71
N LEU A 52 -8.33 20.00 23.42
CA LEU A 52 -7.98 21.10 24.32
C LEU A 52 -8.83 22.34 24.01
N GLU A 53 -10.12 22.16 23.74
CA GLU A 53 -11.02 23.25 23.29
C GLU A 53 -11.09 24.40 24.30
N GLN A 54 -10.98 24.09 25.59
CA GLN A 54 -11.03 25.09 26.67
C GLN A 54 -9.71 25.87 26.81
N TRP A 55 -8.59 25.40 26.24
CA TRP A 55 -7.29 26.07 26.36
C TRP A 55 -7.15 27.20 25.34
N GLN A 56 -7.55 28.41 25.74
CA GLN A 56 -7.67 29.56 24.84
C GLN A 56 -6.38 30.38 24.67
N SER A 57 -5.30 30.00 25.35
CA SER A 57 -4.00 30.71 25.28
C SER A 57 -3.37 30.64 23.86
N PRO A 58 -2.40 31.52 23.54
CA PRO A 58 -1.59 31.39 22.32
C PRO A 58 -0.93 30.02 22.18
N ALA A 59 -0.44 29.43 23.29
CA ALA A 59 0.12 28.09 23.31
C ALA A 59 -0.92 27.02 22.95
N GLY A 60 -2.15 27.14 23.48
CA GLY A 60 -3.25 26.24 23.16
C GLY A 60 -3.67 26.32 21.68
N ARG A 61 -3.67 27.53 21.09
CA ARG A 61 -3.90 27.72 19.65
C ARG A 61 -2.79 27.06 18.82
N ALA A 62 -1.52 27.30 19.15
CA ALA A 62 -0.39 26.70 18.44
C ALA A 62 -0.42 25.17 18.48
N TYR A 63 -0.74 24.59 19.64
CA TYR A 63 -0.91 23.15 19.80
C TYR A 63 -2.00 22.59 18.87
N ARG A 64 -3.20 23.18 18.87
CA ARG A 64 -4.31 22.73 18.02
C ARG A 64 -3.97 22.84 16.53
N THR A 65 -3.29 23.91 16.12
CA THR A 65 -2.82 24.05 14.73
C THR A 65 -1.87 22.90 14.36
N THR A 66 -0.87 22.61 15.21
CA THR A 66 0.07 21.51 14.97
C THR A 66 -0.62 20.16 14.88
N ILE A 67 -1.52 19.84 15.82
CA ILE A 67 -2.29 18.60 15.79
C ILE A 67 -3.16 18.53 14.53
N GLY A 68 -3.79 19.63 14.13
CA GLY A 68 -4.57 19.70 12.89
C GLY A 68 -3.74 19.38 11.64
N LEU A 69 -2.52 19.92 11.56
CA LEU A 69 -1.59 19.64 10.46
C LEU A 69 -1.16 18.17 10.44
N GLN A 70 -0.83 17.60 11.60
CA GLN A 70 -0.44 16.18 11.72
C GLN A 70 -1.60 15.25 11.35
N ALA A 71 -2.82 15.55 11.83
CA ALA A 71 -4.01 14.79 11.47
C ALA A 71 -4.30 14.86 9.97
N ALA A 72 -4.15 16.03 9.34
CA ALA A 72 -4.32 16.18 7.89
C ALA A 72 -3.28 15.39 7.10
N SER A 73 -2.01 15.41 7.54
CA SER A 73 -0.94 14.60 6.94
C SER A 73 -1.23 13.11 7.04
N LEU A 74 -1.65 12.65 8.22
CA LEU A 74 -1.97 11.24 8.48
C LEU A 74 -3.16 10.74 7.68
N ARG A 75 -4.21 11.56 7.50
CA ARG A 75 -5.36 11.22 6.64
C ARG A 75 -4.93 10.97 5.20
N ARG A 76 -4.12 11.85 4.61
CA ARG A 76 -3.60 11.68 3.25
C ARG A 76 -2.77 10.40 3.14
N ALA A 77 -1.89 10.14 4.10
CA ALA A 77 -1.08 8.92 4.11
C ALA A 77 -1.95 7.65 4.19
N ARG A 78 -3.01 7.69 5.01
CA ARG A 78 -4.00 6.60 5.14
C ARG A 78 -4.76 6.37 3.83
N GLU A 79 -5.26 7.42 3.19
CA GLU A 79 -5.91 7.35 1.88
C GLU A 79 -4.99 6.71 0.83
N THR A 80 -3.73 7.15 0.73
CA THR A 80 -2.74 6.57 -0.17
C THR A 80 -2.49 5.07 0.11
N LEU A 81 -2.46 4.66 1.38
CA LEU A 81 -2.28 3.25 1.75
C LEU A 81 -3.46 2.38 1.34
N GLU A 82 -4.69 2.88 1.46
CA GLU A 82 -5.89 2.17 1.02
C GLU A 82 -5.93 2.00 -0.49
N GLU A 83 -5.69 3.09 -1.23
CA GLU A 83 -5.64 3.06 -2.69
C GLU A 83 -4.57 2.08 -3.18
N ALA A 84 -3.38 2.15 -2.59
CA ALA A 84 -2.28 1.29 -2.96
C ALA A 84 -2.56 -0.18 -2.56
N SER A 85 -3.20 -0.45 -1.43
CA SER A 85 -3.65 -1.81 -1.06
C SER A 85 -4.63 -2.37 -2.10
N ALA A 86 -5.63 -1.58 -2.52
CA ALA A 86 -6.60 -2.00 -3.52
C ALA A 86 -5.94 -2.29 -4.89
N LEU A 87 -5.00 -1.45 -5.31
CA LEU A 87 -4.24 -1.63 -6.54
C LEU A 87 -3.38 -2.91 -6.51
N VAL A 88 -2.65 -3.13 -5.41
CA VAL A 88 -1.80 -4.31 -5.21
C VAL A 88 -2.64 -5.59 -5.18
N LEU A 89 -3.79 -5.56 -4.50
CA LEU A 89 -4.71 -6.70 -4.44
C LEU A 89 -5.27 -7.03 -5.83
N ARG A 90 -5.70 -6.02 -6.59
CA ARG A 90 -6.12 -6.19 -7.99
C ARG A 90 -4.99 -6.77 -8.85
N HIS A 91 -3.77 -6.27 -8.70
CA HIS A 91 -2.62 -6.78 -9.43
C HIS A 91 -2.37 -8.26 -9.14
N SER A 92 -2.42 -8.68 -7.87
CA SER A 92 -2.24 -10.08 -7.49
C SER A 92 -3.28 -11.01 -8.15
N ARG A 93 -4.54 -10.57 -8.22
CA ARG A 93 -5.63 -11.32 -8.87
C ARG A 93 -5.39 -11.46 -10.37
N ASN A 94 -4.93 -10.39 -11.03
CA ASN A 94 -4.59 -10.40 -12.45
C ASN A 94 -3.41 -11.33 -12.75
N VAL A 95 -2.36 -11.33 -11.92
CA VAL A 95 -1.21 -12.24 -12.08
C VAL A 95 -1.63 -13.70 -11.99
N VAL A 96 -2.47 -14.04 -11.00
CA VAL A 96 -3.00 -15.41 -10.84
C VAL A 96 -3.91 -15.80 -12.01
N ALA A 97 -4.76 -14.88 -12.50
CA ALA A 97 -5.64 -15.13 -13.63
C ALA A 97 -4.87 -15.34 -14.94
N SER A 98 -3.86 -14.51 -15.22
CA SER A 98 -2.99 -14.66 -16.40
C SER A 98 -2.19 -15.96 -16.37
N GLY A 99 -1.73 -16.40 -15.19
CA GLY A 99 -1.07 -17.70 -15.03
C GLY A 99 -2.01 -18.91 -15.27
N ARG A 100 -3.33 -18.73 -15.12
CA ARG A 100 -4.33 -19.77 -15.44
C ARG A 100 -4.73 -19.78 -16.93
N ALA A 101 -4.70 -18.63 -17.60
CA ALA A 101 -5.10 -18.49 -19.00
C ALA A 101 -4.01 -18.92 -20.01
N GLY A 102 -2.79 -19.19 -19.53
CA GLY A 102 -1.65 -19.66 -20.35
C GLY A 102 -1.56 -21.17 -20.54
N PHE A 103 -2.64 -21.93 -20.29
CA PHE A 103 -2.75 -23.38 -20.54
C PHE A 103 -3.79 -23.66 -21.61
#